data_AF-A0A8J1Y3P7-F1
#
_entry.id   AF-A0A8J1Y3P7-F1
#
_cell.length_a   1.000
_cell.length_b   1.000
_cell.length_c   1.000
_cell.angle_alpha   90.00
_cell.angle_beta   90.00
_cell.angle_gamma   90.00
#
_symmetry.space_group_name_H-M   'P 1'
#
loop_
_entity.id
_entity.type
_entity.pdbx_description
1 polymer ?
#
loop_
_entity_poly.entity_id
_entity_poly.type
_entity_poly.pdbx_seq_one_letter_code
_entity_poly.pdbx_strand_id
1 'polypeptide(L)'
;GTFRQGSKFFTGYARLSNVEFYHTGQEGYVEDYDPRYSLAFLSTGANTELRPSSISRCSFHNGFSPAIGLFGATGIPVTDNVIHHTVGQGMRLAGSSHEIRRNFLTLMIWPGSYQDRSEPFN
;
A
#
# COMPACT_ATOMS: atom_id res chain seq x y z
N GLY A 1 -9.88 2.45 -4.63
CA GLY A 1 -9.93 3.34 -5.79
C GLY A 1 -11.29 4.00 -5.89
N THR A 2 -11.33 5.23 -6.40
CA THR A 2 -12.57 5.87 -6.89
C THR A 2 -12.53 5.94 -8.41
N PHE A 3 -13.62 5.53 -9.06
CA PHE A 3 -13.82 5.61 -10.50
C PHE A 3 -14.92 6.62 -10.82
N ARG A 4 -14.74 7.44 -11.85
CA ARG A 4 -15.73 8.44 -12.29
C ARG A 4 -16.28 8.06 -13.66
N GLN A 5 -17.60 8.00 -13.76
CA GLN A 5 -18.32 7.84 -15.03
C GLN A 5 -19.37 8.96 -15.17
N GLY A 6 -19.10 9.92 -16.04
CA GLY A 6 -19.90 11.15 -16.13
C GLY A 6 -19.88 11.92 -14.79
N SER A 7 -21.07 12.21 -14.25
CA SER A 7 -21.25 12.85 -12.93
C SER A 7 -21.27 11.87 -11.76
N LYS A 8 -21.20 10.56 -12.00
CA LYS A 8 -21.25 9.54 -10.95
C LYS A 8 -19.86 9.16 -10.48
N PHE A 9 -19.70 9.04 -9.17
CA PHE A 9 -18.50 8.54 -8.50
C PHE A 9 -18.79 7.18 -7.89
N PHE A 10 -17.91 6.22 -8.16
CA PHE A 10 -17.94 4.87 -7.61
C PHE A 10 -16.70 4.68 -6.74
N THR A 11 -16.89 4.64 -5.42
CA THR A 11 -15.79 4.49 -4.47
C THR A 11 -15.80 3.07 -3.90
N GLY A 12 -14.71 2.35 -4.14
CA GLY A 12 -14.51 1.01 -3.59
C GLY A 12 -14.03 1.04 -2.13
N TYR A 13 -14.30 -0.06 -1.43
CA TYR A 13 -13.75 -0.40 -0.11
C TYR A 13 -13.34 -1.88 -0.12
N ALA A 14 -12.40 -2.27 0.73
CA ALA A 14 -11.90 -3.65 0.74
C ALA A 14 -11.37 -4.05 2.12
N ARG A 15 -11.69 -5.28 2.54
CA ARG A 15 -11.15 -5.91 3.75
C ARG A 15 -10.32 -7.11 3.33
N LEU A 16 -9.02 -7.02 3.53
CA LEU A 16 -8.09 -8.07 3.16
C LEU A 16 -7.60 -8.75 4.44
N SER A 17 -7.75 -10.07 4.50
CA SER A 17 -7.24 -10.85 5.62
C SER A 17 -6.72 -12.21 5.20
N ASN A 18 -5.57 -12.61 5.77
CA ASN A 18 -4.89 -13.87 5.48
C ASN A 18 -4.58 -14.03 3.97
N VAL A 19 -4.13 -12.94 3.34
CA VAL A 19 -3.76 -12.91 1.92
C VAL A 19 -2.25 -12.80 1.78
N GLU A 20 -1.68 -13.56 0.85
CA GLU A 20 -0.28 -13.45 0.45
C GLU A 20 -0.15 -12.64 -0.84
N PHE A 21 0.74 -11.65 -0.81
CA PHE A 21 1.17 -10.86 -1.95
C PHE A 21 2.63 -11.18 -2.24
N TYR A 22 2.86 -11.93 -3.32
CA TYR A 22 4.18 -12.39 -3.75
C TYR A 22 4.53 -11.82 -5.12
N HIS A 23 5.72 -11.23 -5.26
CA HIS A 23 6.20 -10.64 -6.52
C HIS A 23 5.23 -9.59 -7.12
N THR A 24 4.70 -8.73 -6.25
CA THR A 24 3.75 -7.68 -6.62
C THR A 24 4.39 -6.30 -6.62
N GLY A 25 3.70 -5.34 -7.26
CA GLY A 25 4.16 -3.96 -7.39
C GLY A 25 4.81 -3.67 -8.73
N GLN A 26 4.81 -2.40 -9.13
CA GLN A 26 5.38 -1.92 -10.38
C GLN A 26 6.46 -0.87 -10.13
N GLU A 27 7.61 -1.04 -10.77
CA GLU A 27 8.72 -0.07 -10.78
C GLU A 27 8.29 1.25 -11.45
N GLY A 28 8.83 2.38 -10.98
CA GLY A 28 8.58 3.71 -11.56
C GLY A 28 7.26 4.38 -11.16
N TYR A 29 6.30 3.64 -10.59
CA TYR A 29 4.98 4.16 -10.20
C TYR A 29 4.86 4.28 -8.69
N VAL A 30 5.63 5.22 -8.13
CA VAL A 30 5.74 5.42 -6.68
C VAL A 30 4.98 6.62 -6.14
N GLU A 31 4.36 7.43 -7.00
CA GLU A 31 3.66 8.64 -6.58
C GLU A 31 2.33 8.35 -5.88
N ASP A 32 1.90 9.26 -5.02
CA ASP A 32 0.68 9.12 -4.22
C ASP A 32 -0.62 9.16 -5.03
N TYR A 33 -0.58 9.73 -6.25
CA TYR A 33 -1.72 9.81 -7.17
C TYR A 33 -1.80 8.64 -8.19
N ASP A 34 -0.72 7.88 -8.39
CA ASP A 34 -0.71 6.61 -9.15
C ASP A 34 0.17 5.55 -8.44
N PRO A 35 -0.20 5.14 -7.20
CA PRO A 35 0.59 4.21 -6.40
C PRO A 35 0.35 2.77 -6.84
N ARG A 36 1.23 2.24 -7.70
CA ARG A 36 1.16 0.84 -8.14
C ARG A 36 1.96 -0.08 -7.24
N TYR A 37 1.61 -0.01 -5.96
CA TYR A 37 2.19 -0.83 -4.91
C TYR A 37 1.65 -2.26 -4.96
N SER A 38 2.10 -3.11 -4.04
CA SER A 38 1.48 -4.44 -3.87
C SER A 38 -0.02 -4.32 -3.53
N LEU A 39 -0.37 -3.33 -2.71
CA LEU A 39 -1.75 -2.96 -2.41
C LEU A 39 -1.85 -1.46 -2.13
N ALA A 40 -2.81 -0.78 -2.75
CA ALA A 40 -3.06 0.64 -2.49
C ALA A 40 -4.56 0.96 -2.32
N PHE A 41 -4.87 1.69 -1.25
CA PHE A 41 -6.15 2.39 -1.11
C PHE A 41 -5.96 3.82 -1.61
N LEU A 42 -6.38 4.06 -2.85
CA LEU A 42 -6.34 5.38 -3.49
C LEU A 42 -7.73 6.03 -3.51
N SER A 43 -7.84 7.23 -2.94
CA SER A 43 -9.03 8.08 -2.91
C SER A 43 -10.30 7.36 -2.46
N THR A 44 -10.19 6.47 -1.47
CA THR A 44 -11.34 5.73 -0.93
C THR A 44 -12.14 6.52 0.10
N GLY A 45 -11.62 7.67 0.54
CA GLY A 45 -12.25 8.51 1.56
C GLY A 45 -12.20 7.88 2.95
N ALA A 46 -13.14 8.28 3.81
CA ALA A 46 -13.20 7.83 5.19
C ALA A 46 -13.62 6.36 5.29
N ASN A 47 -12.90 5.61 6.12
CA ASN A 47 -13.33 4.31 6.59
C ASN A 47 -14.56 4.46 7.50
N THR A 48 -15.63 3.70 7.23
CA THR A 48 -16.89 3.78 7.96
C THR A 48 -17.48 2.40 8.17
N GLU A 49 -18.41 2.25 9.10
CA GLU A 49 -19.10 0.98 9.35
C GLU A 49 -19.82 0.43 8.11
N LEU A 50 -20.35 1.32 7.27
CA LEU A 50 -21.04 0.95 6.02
C LEU A 50 -20.08 0.59 4.88
N ARG A 51 -18.85 1.10 4.90
CA ARG A 51 -17.82 0.86 3.87
C ARG A 51 -16.47 0.55 4.52
N PRO A 52 -16.39 -0.57 5.27
CA PRO A 52 -15.24 -0.87 6.09
C PRO A 52 -14.07 -1.32 5.21
N SER A 53 -12.90 -0.76 5.45
CA SER A 53 -11.64 -1.12 4.81
C SER A 53 -10.61 -1.49 5.85
N SER A 54 -9.83 -2.53 5.58
CA SER A 54 -8.77 -3.01 6.48
C SER A 54 -7.77 -3.91 5.76
N ILE A 55 -6.57 -3.99 6.33
CA ILE A 55 -5.51 -4.91 5.90
C ILE A 55 -5.03 -5.64 7.15
N SER A 56 -5.29 -6.94 7.27
CA SER A 56 -4.94 -7.67 8.48
C SER A 56 -4.36 -9.06 8.24
N ARG A 57 -3.31 -9.46 8.97
CA ARG A 57 -2.73 -10.81 8.84
C ARG A 57 -2.31 -11.20 7.41
N CYS A 58 -1.92 -10.22 6.61
CA CYS A 58 -1.43 -10.45 5.25
C CYS A 58 0.11 -10.56 5.24
N SER A 59 0.65 -11.29 4.27
CA SER A 59 2.08 -11.30 3.96
C SER A 59 2.33 -10.53 2.67
N PHE A 60 3.34 -9.67 2.67
CA PHE A 60 3.80 -8.95 1.48
C PHE A 60 5.28 -9.23 1.31
N HIS A 61 5.68 -9.84 0.19
CA HIS A 61 7.07 -10.14 0.02
C HIS A 61 7.63 -10.30 -1.38
N ASN A 62 8.95 -10.08 -1.44
CA ASN A 62 9.72 -10.04 -2.68
C ASN A 62 9.07 -9.05 -3.67
N GLY A 63 8.53 -7.94 -3.17
CA GLY A 63 7.79 -6.97 -3.96
C GLY A 63 8.72 -6.01 -4.69
N PHE A 64 8.33 -5.59 -5.90
CA PHE A 64 9.11 -4.70 -6.77
C PHE A 64 8.85 -3.20 -6.53
N SER A 65 8.08 -2.89 -5.48
CA SER A 65 7.69 -1.55 -5.06
C SER A 65 7.43 -1.55 -3.56
N PRO A 66 7.08 -0.40 -2.96
CA PRO A 66 6.48 -0.38 -1.63
C PRO A 66 5.29 -1.34 -1.52
N ALA A 67 5.06 -1.93 -0.34
CA ALA A 67 4.02 -2.93 -0.18
C ALA A 67 2.62 -2.29 -0.03
N ILE A 68 2.42 -1.45 1.00
CA ILE A 68 1.09 -0.87 1.30
C ILE A 68 1.11 0.65 1.07
N GLY A 69 0.10 1.13 0.33
CA GLY A 69 -0.15 2.55 0.09
C GLY A 69 -1.51 2.99 0.58
N LEU A 70 -1.59 4.05 1.38
CA LEU A 70 -2.85 4.68 1.78
C LEU A 70 -2.80 6.16 1.38
N PHE A 71 -3.62 6.56 0.41
CA PHE A 71 -3.61 7.91 -0.14
C PHE A 71 -5.03 8.39 -0.42
N GLY A 72 -5.41 9.56 0.12
CA GLY A 72 -6.80 10.01 0.08
C GLY A 72 -7.76 9.04 0.78
N ALA A 73 -7.26 8.36 1.82
CA ALA A 73 -7.97 7.41 2.67
C ALA A 73 -7.75 7.79 4.13
N THR A 74 -8.72 7.55 5.00
CA THR A 74 -8.65 7.92 6.43
C THR A 74 -9.19 6.77 7.27
N GLY A 75 -8.60 6.51 8.43
CA GLY A 75 -9.18 5.55 9.39
C GLY A 75 -8.99 4.08 9.04
N ILE A 76 -8.07 3.75 8.12
CA ILE A 76 -7.83 2.36 7.69
C ILE A 76 -6.96 1.63 8.72
N PRO A 77 -7.43 0.51 9.33
CA PRO A 77 -6.61 -0.34 10.16
C PRO A 77 -5.68 -1.21 9.30
N VAL A 78 -4.40 -1.21 9.64
CA VAL A 78 -3.36 -2.06 9.07
C VAL A 78 -2.72 -2.80 10.23
N THR A 79 -3.08 -4.07 10.41
CA THR A 79 -2.74 -4.82 11.63
C THR A 79 -2.22 -6.22 11.40
N ASP A 80 -1.29 -6.68 12.25
CA ASP A 80 -0.82 -8.07 12.24
C ASP A 80 -0.21 -8.55 10.89
N ASN A 81 0.26 -7.64 10.04
CA ASN A 81 0.84 -8.00 8.74
C ASN A 81 2.35 -8.25 8.84
N VAL A 82 2.87 -9.08 7.94
CA VAL A 82 4.31 -9.29 7.75
C VAL A 82 4.70 -8.71 6.39
N ILE A 83 5.66 -7.81 6.37
CA ILE A 83 6.18 -7.20 5.14
C ILE A 83 7.68 -7.46 5.10
N HIS A 84 8.15 -8.14 4.06
CA HIS A 84 9.57 -8.43 3.91
C HIS A 84 10.07 -8.30 2.47
N HIS A 85 11.31 -7.85 2.27
CA HIS A 85 11.94 -7.83 0.95
C HIS A 85 11.14 -7.01 -0.09
N THR A 86 10.86 -5.75 0.24
CA THR A 86 10.30 -4.78 -0.71
C THR A 86 11.43 -3.99 -1.37
N VAL A 87 11.21 -3.56 -2.62
CA VAL A 87 12.00 -2.47 -3.22
C VAL A 87 11.34 -1.14 -2.88
N GLY A 88 11.96 -0.37 -1.99
CA GLY A 88 11.36 0.81 -1.38
C GLY A 88 10.75 0.53 0.00
N GLN A 89 9.97 1.49 0.49
CA GLN A 89 9.41 1.48 1.84
C GLN A 89 8.42 0.32 2.05
N GLY A 90 8.34 -0.24 3.26
CA GLY A 90 7.31 -1.25 3.56
C GLY A 90 5.89 -0.69 3.47
N MET A 91 5.69 0.56 3.93
CA MET A 91 4.39 1.25 3.85
C MET A 91 4.60 2.73 3.56
N ARG A 92 3.69 3.33 2.78
CA ARG A 92 3.57 4.79 2.62
C ARG A 92 2.13 5.21 2.87
N LEU A 93 1.95 6.00 3.92
CA LEU A 93 0.64 6.31 4.47
C LEU A 93 0.48 7.83 4.55
N ALA A 94 -0.56 8.35 3.92
CA ALA A 94 -0.96 9.75 4.00
C ALA A 94 -2.45 9.84 4.37
N GLY A 95 -2.78 10.78 5.24
CA GLY A 95 -4.11 10.90 5.82
C GLY A 95 -4.05 10.93 7.34
N SER A 96 -5.18 10.63 7.99
CA SER A 96 -5.29 10.69 9.45
C SER A 96 -5.98 9.46 10.03
N SER A 97 -5.78 9.25 11.33
CA SER A 97 -6.48 8.26 12.15
C SER A 97 -6.35 6.80 11.70
N HIS A 98 -5.32 6.45 10.92
CA HIS A 98 -5.01 5.06 10.62
C HIS A 98 -4.57 4.33 11.90
N GLU A 99 -5.06 3.11 12.13
CA GLU A 99 -4.54 2.24 13.18
C GLU A 99 -3.43 1.36 12.59
N ILE A 100 -2.18 1.59 12.99
CA ILE A 100 -1.03 0.79 12.54
C ILE A 100 -0.50 0.00 13.73
N ARG A 101 -0.85 -1.29 13.83
CA ARG A 101 -0.60 -2.08 15.05
C ARG A 101 -0.11 -3.50 14.76
N ARG A 102 0.98 -3.92 15.42
CA ARG A 102 1.56 -5.29 15.31
C ARG A 102 1.94 -5.71 13.87
N ASN A 103 2.37 -4.77 13.03
CA ASN A 103 2.97 -5.14 11.74
C ASN A 103 4.47 -5.37 11.93
N PHE A 104 5.00 -6.46 11.37
CA PHE A 104 6.43 -6.75 11.34
C PHE A 104 6.97 -6.41 9.95
N LEU A 105 7.91 -5.45 9.89
CA LEU A 105 8.55 -4.99 8.68
C LEU A 105 10.04 -5.31 8.77
N THR A 106 10.59 -6.00 7.79
CA THR A 106 12.04 -6.31 7.74
C THR A 106 12.54 -6.30 6.30
N LEU A 107 13.83 -6.04 6.11
CA LEU A 107 14.49 -6.04 4.79
C LEU A 107 13.75 -5.18 3.74
N MET A 108 13.88 -3.86 3.83
CA MET A 108 13.47 -2.94 2.76
C MET A 108 14.70 -2.54 1.96
N ILE A 109 14.72 -2.88 0.67
CA ILE A 109 15.83 -2.56 -0.22
C ILE A 109 15.68 -1.12 -0.70
N TRP A 110 16.73 -0.33 -0.59
CA TRP A 110 16.75 1.00 -1.19
C TRP A 110 16.60 0.86 -2.72
N PRO A 111 15.62 1.53 -3.37
CA PRO A 111 15.38 1.35 -4.80
C PRO A 111 16.64 1.59 -5.64
N GLY A 112 17.48 2.55 -5.26
CA GLY A 112 18.71 2.87 -5.97
C GLY A 112 19.82 1.81 -5.89
N SER A 113 19.72 0.82 -5.00
CA SER A 113 20.64 -0.33 -4.94
C SER A 113 20.01 -1.64 -5.42
N TYR A 114 18.76 -1.61 -5.87
CA TYR A 114 18.09 -2.81 -6.34
C TYR A 114 18.49 -3.14 -7.78
N GLN A 115 19.09 -4.32 -7.97
CA GLN A 115 19.69 -4.76 -9.25
C GLN A 115 20.79 -3.82 -9.75
N ASP A 116 21.07 -3.82 -11.05
CA ASP A 116 22.12 -3.01 -11.71
C ASP A 116 21.74 -1.53 -11.85
N ARG A 117 20.89 -1.03 -10.95
CA ARG A 117 20.41 0.34 -10.96
C ARG A 117 21.52 1.24 -10.41
N SER A 118 22.09 2.07 -11.28
CA SER A 118 23.16 3.01 -10.95
C SER A 118 22.56 4.40 -10.72
N GLU A 119 22.01 4.65 -9.54
CA GLU A 119 21.58 6.00 -9.17
C GLU A 119 22.80 6.90 -8.87
N PRO A 120 22.93 8.08 -9.49
CA PRO A 120 24.10 8.95 -9.30
C PRO A 120 24.16 9.63 -7.92
N PHE A 121 23.06 9.61 -7.16
CA PHE A 121 22.97 10.17 -5.80
C PHE A 121 21.79 9.54 -5.02
N ASN A 122 21.83 9.73 -3.70
CA ASN A 122 20.91 9.17 -2.70
C ASN A 122 19.95 10.20 -2.12
#